data_AF-A0AAP7L1I9-F1
#
_entry.id   AF-A0AAP7L1I9-F1
#
_cell.length_a   1.000
_cell.length_b   1.000
_cell.length_c   1.000
_cell.angle_alpha   90.00
_cell.angle_beta   90.00
_cell.angle_gamma   90.00
#
_symmetry.space_group_name_H-M   'P 1'
#
loop_
_entity.id
_entity.type
_entity.pdbx_description
1 polymer ?
#
loop_
_entity_poly.entity_id
_entity_poly.type
_entity_poly.pdbx_seq_one_letter_code
_entity_poly.pdbx_strand_id
1 'polypeptide(L)'
;MRIRLLPLALAAFTLPGIALAQPSQSRALDGQFTREGITLHYQDATGALAAPARQRIVDTFYSAYLRERADFHPAAPAEVHIVIDPAYDGVAYVGEKDKASTITINPGWLVKHPDDIDLVTHEAMHVVQGYPSYGDTRVPGWLVEGIADYARDRYGTDNAAAGWALPEKVGKGQSVESGYRVTGAFLKWAEAGHPGLVLALDKALRNGQYTLALWQQHTGKGLPALWAEYAKPRSDAPPPAPARGGKR
;
A
#
# COMPACT_ATOMS: atom_id res chain seq x y z
N MET A 1 -77.69 5.22 50.09
CA MET A 1 -76.36 5.79 50.39
C MET A 1 -75.35 4.65 50.54
N ARG A 2 -74.59 4.34 49.48
CA ARG A 2 -73.39 3.49 49.50
C ARG A 2 -72.46 3.99 48.39
N ILE A 3 -71.36 4.64 48.78
CA ILE A 3 -70.32 5.14 47.89
C ILE A 3 -69.38 3.98 47.59
N ARG A 4 -69.15 3.66 46.30
CA ARG A 4 -68.11 2.72 45.85
C ARG A 4 -67.01 3.54 45.17
N LEU A 5 -65.81 3.49 45.74
CA LEU A 5 -64.56 3.95 45.13
C LEU A 5 -64.13 2.94 44.06
N LEU A 6 -63.85 3.42 42.84
CA LEU A 6 -63.13 2.65 41.81
C LEU A 6 -61.66 3.15 41.72
N PRO A 7 -60.68 2.25 41.56
CA PRO A 7 -59.27 2.59 41.53
C PRO A 7 -58.83 3.14 40.15
N LEU A 8 -57.93 4.12 40.18
CA LEU A 8 -57.23 4.67 39.02
C LEU A 8 -56.25 3.61 38.47
N ALA A 9 -56.41 3.19 37.22
CA ALA A 9 -55.44 2.36 36.52
C ALA A 9 -54.34 3.24 35.92
N LEU A 10 -53.10 3.02 36.34
CA LEU A 10 -51.91 3.69 35.82
C LEU A 10 -51.47 2.96 34.54
N ALA A 11 -51.65 3.58 33.37
CA ALA A 11 -51.15 3.06 32.10
C ALA A 11 -49.65 3.36 31.97
N ALA A 12 -48.82 2.32 32.00
CA ALA A 12 -47.39 2.42 31.73
C ALA A 12 -47.14 2.54 30.23
N PHE A 13 -46.62 3.69 29.79
CA PHE A 13 -46.12 3.86 28.42
C PHE A 13 -44.78 3.15 28.27
N THR A 14 -44.74 2.07 27.50
CA THR A 14 -43.49 1.44 27.06
C THR A 14 -42.90 2.25 25.91
N LEU A 15 -41.80 2.96 26.16
CA LEU A 15 -40.97 3.52 25.10
C LEU A 15 -40.30 2.38 24.31
N PRO A 16 -40.31 2.39 22.97
CA PRO A 16 -39.57 1.41 22.18
C PRO A 16 -38.07 1.59 22.46
N GLY A 17 -37.44 0.54 22.98
CA GLY A 17 -36.01 0.53 23.28
C GLY A 17 -35.19 0.75 22.01
N ILE A 18 -34.31 1.74 22.04
CA ILE A 18 -33.25 1.91 21.04
C ILE A 18 -32.34 0.68 21.18
N ALA A 19 -32.41 -0.24 20.22
CA ALA A 19 -31.46 -1.33 20.13
C ALA A 19 -30.08 -0.74 19.82
N LEU A 20 -29.21 -0.69 20.82
CA LEU A 20 -27.79 -0.43 20.59
C LEU A 20 -27.26 -1.56 19.71
N ALA A 21 -26.82 -1.22 18.49
CA ALA A 21 -26.19 -2.17 17.59
C ALA A 21 -25.01 -2.82 18.34
N GLN A 22 -25.10 -4.13 18.58
CA GLN A 22 -23.99 -4.88 19.17
C GLN A 22 -22.82 -4.85 18.18
N PRO A 23 -21.58 -4.62 18.64
CA PRO A 23 -20.42 -4.73 17.76
C PRO A 23 -20.42 -6.13 17.15
N SER A 24 -20.35 -6.19 15.81
CA SER A 24 -20.31 -7.44 15.05
C SER A 24 -19.17 -8.30 15.58
N GLN A 25 -19.48 -9.47 16.14
CA GLN A 25 -18.46 -10.41 16.62
C GLN A 25 -17.55 -10.81 15.45
N SER A 26 -16.24 -10.61 15.60
CA SER A 26 -15.27 -11.12 14.65
C SER A 26 -15.22 -12.64 14.76
N ARG A 27 -15.13 -13.34 13.63
CA ARG A 27 -15.09 -14.79 13.55
C ARG A 27 -14.01 -15.18 12.55
N ALA A 28 -13.30 -16.26 12.86
CA ALA A 28 -12.35 -16.87 11.95
C ALA A 28 -12.97 -17.07 10.56
N LEU A 29 -12.21 -16.78 9.52
CA LEU A 29 -12.61 -16.94 8.14
C LEU A 29 -11.49 -17.58 7.35
N ASP A 30 -11.84 -18.62 6.61
CA ASP A 30 -11.08 -19.12 5.47
C ASP A 30 -12.06 -19.13 4.30
N GLY A 31 -11.75 -18.36 3.26
CA GLY A 31 -12.68 -18.15 2.17
C GLY A 31 -12.00 -17.57 0.94
N GLN A 32 -12.78 -17.44 -0.13
CA GLN A 32 -12.31 -16.86 -1.37
C GLN A 32 -13.32 -15.84 -1.90
N PHE A 33 -12.79 -14.85 -2.60
CA PHE A 33 -13.55 -13.86 -3.35
C PHE A 33 -13.11 -13.96 -4.80
N THR A 34 -14.01 -13.77 -5.75
CA THR A 34 -13.67 -13.74 -7.18
C THR A 34 -14.31 -12.53 -7.83
N ARG A 35 -13.51 -11.71 -8.53
CA ARG A 35 -13.98 -10.59 -9.36
C ARG A 35 -13.14 -10.50 -10.62
N GLU A 36 -13.79 -10.28 -11.76
CA GLU A 36 -13.11 -10.03 -13.04
C GLU A 36 -12.04 -11.08 -13.41
N GLY A 37 -12.29 -12.35 -13.07
CA GLY A 37 -11.37 -13.46 -13.36
C GLY A 37 -10.17 -13.57 -12.42
N ILE A 38 -10.11 -12.76 -11.36
CA ILE A 38 -9.11 -12.87 -10.28
C ILE A 38 -9.76 -13.50 -9.06
N THR A 39 -9.08 -14.48 -8.46
CA THR A 39 -9.47 -15.13 -7.21
C THR A 39 -8.53 -14.70 -6.09
N LEU A 40 -9.10 -14.16 -5.03
CA LEU A 40 -8.41 -13.82 -3.79
C LEU A 40 -8.79 -14.83 -2.71
N HIS A 41 -7.82 -15.62 -2.27
CA HIS A 41 -7.94 -16.46 -1.08
C HIS A 41 -7.65 -15.60 0.16
N TYR A 42 -8.54 -15.63 1.14
CA TYR A 42 -8.44 -14.82 2.35
C TYR A 42 -8.52 -15.71 3.58
N GLN A 43 -7.49 -15.64 4.43
CA GLN A 43 -7.42 -16.38 5.67
C GLN A 43 -7.22 -15.43 6.86
N ASP A 44 -8.14 -15.49 7.82
CA ASP A 44 -8.04 -14.91 9.16
C ASP A 44 -8.42 -15.99 10.16
N ALA A 45 -7.43 -16.79 10.57
CA ALA A 45 -7.67 -18.00 11.36
C ALA A 45 -8.17 -17.71 12.78
N THR A 46 -7.90 -16.53 13.32
CA THR A 46 -8.29 -16.13 14.68
C THR A 46 -9.52 -15.23 14.70
N GLY A 47 -9.95 -14.72 13.54
CA GLY A 47 -10.98 -13.68 13.48
C GLY A 47 -10.46 -12.38 14.08
N ALA A 48 -9.21 -12.03 13.79
CA ALA A 48 -8.58 -10.82 14.31
C ALA A 48 -9.23 -9.54 13.75
N LEU A 49 -9.83 -9.61 12.57
CA LEU A 49 -10.47 -8.45 11.93
C LEU A 49 -12.00 -8.60 11.89
N ALA A 50 -12.69 -7.50 12.20
CA ALA A 50 -14.15 -7.42 12.04
C ALA A 50 -14.54 -7.43 10.56
N ALA A 51 -15.77 -7.88 10.27
CA ALA A 51 -16.26 -8.01 8.90
C ALA A 51 -16.14 -6.73 8.04
N PRO A 52 -16.41 -5.51 8.57
CA PRO A 52 -16.22 -4.28 7.78
C PRO A 52 -14.76 -4.01 7.40
N ALA A 53 -13.80 -4.26 8.30
CA ALA A 53 -12.37 -4.06 8.02
C ALA A 53 -11.88 -5.05 6.95
N ARG A 54 -12.30 -6.31 7.06
CA ARG A 54 -12.05 -7.32 6.02
C ARG A 54 -12.61 -6.90 4.68
N GLN A 55 -13.85 -6.41 4.64
CA GLN A 55 -14.49 -5.99 3.39
C GLN A 55 -13.71 -4.84 2.74
N ARG A 56 -13.28 -3.84 3.53
CA ARG A 56 -12.40 -2.76 3.04
C ARG A 56 -11.10 -3.32 2.44
N ILE A 57 -10.42 -4.25 3.11
CA ILE A 57 -9.20 -4.89 2.59
C ILE A 57 -9.46 -5.56 1.23
N VAL A 58 -10.52 -6.36 1.12
CA VAL A 58 -10.88 -7.05 -0.12
C VAL A 58 -11.21 -6.05 -1.23
N ASP A 59 -11.97 -5.00 -0.92
CA ASP A 59 -12.35 -3.98 -1.91
C ASP A 59 -11.15 -3.15 -2.38
N THR A 60 -10.26 -2.75 -1.46
CA THR A 60 -9.00 -2.07 -1.80
C THR A 60 -8.11 -2.96 -2.64
N PHE A 61 -7.96 -4.25 -2.30
CA PHE A 61 -7.20 -5.20 -3.12
C PHE A 61 -7.70 -5.23 -4.56
N TYR A 62 -9.00 -5.46 -4.77
CA TYR A 62 -9.54 -5.54 -6.14
C TYR A 62 -9.46 -4.21 -6.88
N SER A 63 -9.70 -3.10 -6.19
CA SER A 63 -9.57 -1.76 -6.77
C SER A 63 -8.14 -1.49 -7.27
N ALA A 64 -7.13 -1.83 -6.47
CA ALA A 64 -5.73 -1.61 -6.79
C ALA A 64 -5.19 -2.64 -7.79
N TYR A 65 -5.24 -3.92 -7.41
CA TYR A 65 -4.58 -5.01 -8.11
C TYR A 65 -5.04 -5.14 -9.56
N LEU A 66 -6.33 -4.98 -9.86
CA LEU A 66 -6.83 -5.04 -11.24
C LEU A 66 -6.21 -3.95 -12.13
N ARG A 67 -6.06 -2.72 -11.61
CA ARG A 67 -5.46 -1.59 -12.34
C ARG A 67 -3.95 -1.71 -12.44
N GLU A 68 -3.27 -2.06 -11.35
CA GLU A 68 -1.82 -2.30 -11.35
C GLU A 68 -1.44 -3.41 -12.32
N ARG A 69 -2.18 -4.52 -12.30
CA ARG A 69 -1.99 -5.64 -13.22
C ARG A 69 -2.22 -5.23 -14.66
N ALA A 70 -3.27 -4.47 -14.96
CA ALA A 70 -3.53 -3.97 -16.30
C ALA A 70 -2.39 -3.05 -16.82
N ASP A 71 -1.90 -2.14 -15.98
CA ASP A 71 -0.91 -1.13 -16.39
C ASP A 71 0.53 -1.71 -16.45
N PHE A 72 0.92 -2.57 -15.51
CA PHE A 72 2.32 -3.03 -15.34
C PHE A 72 2.59 -4.46 -15.79
N HIS A 73 1.66 -5.37 -15.55
CA HIS A 73 1.87 -6.80 -15.82
C HIS A 73 0.56 -7.57 -16.03
N PRO A 74 -0.04 -7.51 -17.24
CA PRO A 74 -1.33 -8.18 -17.48
C PRO A 74 -1.30 -9.70 -17.24
N ALA A 75 -0.11 -10.30 -17.26
CA ALA A 75 0.13 -11.72 -16.99
C ALA A 75 0.46 -12.04 -15.52
N ALA A 76 0.40 -11.08 -14.59
CA ALA A 76 0.58 -11.35 -13.16
C ALA A 76 -0.46 -12.39 -12.67
N PRO A 77 -0.26 -13.02 -11.50
CA PRO A 77 -1.11 -14.11 -11.03
C PRO A 77 -2.62 -13.79 -11.04
N ALA A 78 -3.43 -14.76 -11.47
CA ALA A 78 -4.88 -14.69 -11.35
C ALA A 78 -5.39 -15.18 -9.98
N GLU A 79 -4.51 -15.80 -9.21
CA GLU A 79 -4.77 -16.29 -7.85
C GLU A 79 -3.78 -15.62 -6.89
N VAL A 80 -4.31 -15.00 -5.84
CA VAL A 80 -3.52 -14.27 -4.83
C VAL A 80 -4.05 -14.63 -3.44
N HIS A 81 -3.16 -14.66 -2.45
CA HIS A 81 -3.52 -14.96 -1.08
C HIS A 81 -3.33 -13.73 -0.19
N ILE A 82 -4.29 -13.48 0.70
CA ILE A 82 -4.13 -12.60 1.85
C ILE A 82 -4.27 -13.45 3.12
N VAL A 83 -3.28 -13.34 4.01
CA VAL A 83 -3.31 -13.96 5.34
C VAL A 83 -3.23 -12.85 6.39
N ILE A 84 -4.15 -12.90 7.36
CA ILE A 84 -4.09 -12.10 8.56
C ILE A 84 -3.32 -12.91 9.61
N ASP A 85 -2.13 -12.43 9.97
CA ASP A 85 -1.24 -13.12 10.89
C ASP A 85 -0.97 -12.27 12.14
N PRO A 86 -1.64 -12.57 13.28
CA PRO A 86 -1.39 -11.89 14.54
C PRO A 86 0.02 -12.09 15.12
N ALA A 87 0.78 -13.07 14.64
CA ALA A 87 2.15 -13.32 15.09
C ALA A 87 3.19 -12.45 14.35
N TYR A 88 2.82 -11.84 13.23
CA TYR A 88 3.68 -10.93 12.49
C TYR A 88 3.71 -9.54 13.16
N ASP A 89 4.90 -8.96 13.31
CA ASP A 89 5.12 -7.70 14.05
C ASP A 89 5.39 -6.47 13.16
N GLY A 90 5.58 -6.66 11.86
CA GLY A 90 5.65 -5.58 10.86
C GLY A 90 4.29 -5.01 10.46
N VAL A 91 4.21 -4.34 9.32
CA VAL A 91 2.95 -3.78 8.78
C VAL A 91 2.27 -4.82 7.90
N ALA A 92 2.91 -5.13 6.76
CA ALA A 92 2.60 -6.23 5.87
C ALA A 92 3.85 -6.59 5.06
N TYR A 93 3.79 -7.73 4.36
CA TYR A 93 4.79 -8.11 3.35
C TYR A 93 4.20 -9.09 2.35
N VAL A 94 4.82 -9.21 1.19
CA VAL A 94 4.61 -10.32 0.24
C VAL A 94 5.73 -11.34 0.34
N GLY A 95 5.35 -12.61 0.47
CA GLY A 95 6.27 -13.74 0.37
C GLY A 95 5.63 -14.91 -0.37
N GLU A 96 6.45 -15.89 -0.75
CA GLU A 96 5.94 -17.18 -1.22
C GLU A 96 5.65 -18.08 -0.02
N LYS A 97 4.37 -18.44 0.16
CA LYS A 97 3.97 -19.53 1.05
C LYS A 97 3.41 -20.63 0.18
N ASP A 98 3.94 -21.85 0.34
CA ASP A 98 3.51 -23.03 -0.43
C ASP A 98 3.48 -22.80 -1.97
N LYS A 99 4.37 -21.92 -2.46
CA LYS A 99 4.54 -21.48 -3.87
C LYS A 99 3.44 -20.57 -4.44
N ALA A 100 2.64 -19.92 -3.60
CA ALA A 100 1.71 -18.86 -4.01
C ALA A 100 2.12 -17.51 -3.41
N SER A 101 1.99 -16.43 -4.19
CA SER A 101 2.19 -15.06 -3.71
C SER A 101 1.18 -14.74 -2.61
N THR A 102 1.69 -14.53 -1.40
CA THR A 102 0.89 -14.32 -0.20
C THR A 102 1.22 -12.97 0.42
N ILE A 103 0.22 -12.10 0.47
CA ILE A 103 0.23 -10.86 1.23
C ILE A 103 -0.10 -11.22 2.68
N THR A 104 0.85 -11.01 3.60
CA THR A 104 0.65 -11.22 5.03
C THR A 104 0.46 -9.87 5.72
N ILE A 105 -0.64 -9.69 6.46
CA ILE A 105 -0.99 -8.41 7.12
C ILE A 105 -1.00 -8.60 8.63
N ASN A 106 -0.37 -7.68 9.36
CA ASN A 106 -0.45 -7.61 10.81
C ASN A 106 -1.79 -6.95 11.24
N PRO A 107 -2.73 -7.69 11.86
CA PRO A 107 -3.97 -7.09 12.35
C PRO A 107 -3.73 -6.07 13.48
N GLY A 108 -2.66 -6.22 14.27
CA GLY A 108 -2.30 -5.28 15.33
C GLY A 108 -1.91 -3.90 14.81
N TRP A 109 -1.39 -3.80 13.58
CA TRP A 109 -1.18 -2.52 12.89
C TRP A 109 -2.53 -1.87 12.58
N LEU A 110 -3.44 -2.60 11.93
CA LEU A 110 -4.77 -2.09 11.55
C LEU A 110 -5.66 -1.74 12.76
N VAL A 111 -5.44 -2.34 13.93
CA VAL A 111 -6.10 -1.89 15.17
C VAL A 111 -5.64 -0.49 15.58
N LYS A 112 -4.35 -0.17 15.38
CA LYS A 112 -3.77 1.14 15.71
C LYS A 112 -3.97 2.17 14.58
N HIS A 113 -4.06 1.69 13.35
CA HIS A 113 -4.15 2.46 12.11
C HIS A 113 -5.32 1.96 11.24
N PRO A 114 -6.58 2.08 11.71
CA PRO A 114 -7.75 1.44 11.08
C PRO A 114 -8.05 1.92 9.66
N ASP A 115 -7.49 3.06 9.25
CA ASP A 115 -7.66 3.63 7.93
C ASP A 115 -6.50 3.37 6.96
N ASP A 116 -5.42 2.73 7.42
CA ASP A 116 -4.25 2.39 6.58
C ASP A 116 -4.48 1.15 5.69
N ILE A 117 -5.68 1.02 5.12
CA ILE A 117 -6.05 -0.13 4.27
C ILE A 117 -5.27 -0.13 2.96
N ASP A 118 -4.81 1.04 2.50
CA ASP A 118 -3.95 1.17 1.31
C ASP A 118 -2.54 0.57 1.48
N LEU A 119 -2.17 0.06 2.66
CA LEU A 119 -1.06 -0.88 2.75
C LEU A 119 -1.24 -2.04 1.75
N VAL A 120 -2.48 -2.46 1.51
CA VAL A 120 -2.80 -3.54 0.57
C VAL A 120 -2.47 -3.15 -0.87
N THR A 121 -2.60 -1.87 -1.23
CA THR A 121 -2.23 -1.36 -2.56
C THR A 121 -0.71 -1.47 -2.76
N HIS A 122 0.08 -1.14 -1.75
CA HIS A 122 1.55 -1.35 -1.80
C HIS A 122 1.89 -2.85 -1.97
N GLU A 123 1.30 -3.73 -1.16
CA GLU A 123 1.58 -5.17 -1.22
C GLU A 123 1.06 -5.81 -2.53
N ALA A 124 -0.07 -5.36 -3.06
CA ALA A 124 -0.60 -5.81 -4.35
C ALA A 124 0.39 -5.53 -5.48
N MET A 125 1.07 -4.37 -5.45
CA MET A 125 2.10 -4.06 -6.43
C MET A 125 3.27 -5.06 -6.36
N HIS A 126 3.68 -5.55 -5.18
CA HIS A 126 4.71 -6.60 -5.10
C HIS A 126 4.30 -7.90 -5.79
N VAL A 127 3.02 -8.26 -5.74
CA VAL A 127 2.49 -9.41 -6.51
C VAL A 127 2.57 -9.15 -8.02
N VAL A 128 2.25 -7.93 -8.46
CA VAL A 128 2.33 -7.52 -9.87
C VAL A 128 3.78 -7.49 -10.38
N GLN A 129 4.71 -6.98 -9.56
CA GLN A 129 6.13 -6.90 -9.85
C GLN A 129 6.68 -8.28 -10.22
N GLY A 130 6.45 -9.30 -9.38
CA GLY A 130 6.82 -10.69 -9.68
C GLY A 130 8.30 -10.84 -10.05
N TYR A 131 9.17 -10.06 -9.40
CA TYR A 131 10.59 -10.00 -9.75
C TYR A 131 11.33 -11.29 -9.37
N PRO A 132 12.39 -11.66 -10.12
CA PRO A 132 13.09 -12.94 -9.92
C PRO A 132 14.00 -12.98 -8.68
N SER A 133 14.28 -11.83 -8.07
CA SER A 133 15.07 -11.69 -6.85
C SER A 133 14.70 -10.38 -6.13
N TYR A 134 15.26 -10.16 -4.95
CA TYR A 134 15.06 -8.93 -4.17
C TYR A 134 16.36 -8.51 -3.50
N GLY A 135 16.70 -7.22 -3.57
CA GLY A 135 17.83 -6.63 -2.83
C GLY A 135 19.20 -6.83 -3.48
N ASP A 136 19.28 -7.45 -4.66
CA ASP A 136 20.53 -7.58 -5.41
C ASP A 136 20.74 -6.40 -6.39
N THR A 137 21.89 -6.36 -7.08
CA THR A 137 22.21 -5.25 -8.00
C THR A 137 21.31 -5.17 -9.24
N ARG A 138 20.67 -6.28 -9.63
CA ARG A 138 19.73 -6.36 -10.76
C ARG A 138 18.31 -6.07 -10.32
N VAL A 139 17.95 -6.35 -9.06
CA VAL A 139 16.66 -6.01 -8.47
C VAL A 139 16.86 -5.24 -7.15
N PRO A 140 17.34 -3.99 -7.22
CA PRO A 140 17.69 -3.24 -6.02
C PRO A 140 16.45 -2.91 -5.19
N GLY A 141 16.49 -3.28 -3.90
CA GLY A 141 15.34 -3.15 -3.00
C GLY A 141 14.75 -1.75 -2.96
N TRP A 142 15.58 -0.70 -2.98
CA TRP A 142 15.09 0.69 -2.99
C TRP A 142 14.14 1.00 -4.16
N LEU A 143 14.38 0.40 -5.33
CA LEU A 143 13.53 0.61 -6.50
C LEU A 143 12.28 -0.26 -6.44
N VAL A 144 12.39 -1.47 -5.90
CA VAL A 144 11.24 -2.36 -5.63
C VAL A 144 10.23 -1.65 -4.73
N GLU A 145 10.68 -1.17 -3.57
CA GLU A 145 9.85 -0.44 -2.60
C GLU A 145 9.36 0.89 -3.16
N GLY A 146 10.22 1.61 -3.90
CA GLY A 146 9.85 2.87 -4.51
C GLY A 146 8.72 2.73 -5.53
N ILE A 147 8.75 1.69 -6.37
CA ILE A 147 7.68 1.41 -7.34
C ILE A 147 6.39 1.03 -6.61
N ALA A 148 6.46 0.26 -5.52
CA ALA A 148 5.30 -0.08 -4.71
C ALA A 148 4.64 1.16 -4.09
N ASP A 149 5.41 2.10 -3.55
CA ASP A 149 4.85 3.35 -3.02
C ASP A 149 4.43 4.35 -4.11
N TYR A 150 5.06 4.33 -5.28
CA TYR A 150 4.55 5.04 -6.46
C TYR A 150 3.17 4.50 -6.88
N ALA A 151 3.00 3.17 -6.91
CA ALA A 151 1.73 2.53 -7.22
C ALA A 151 0.68 2.85 -6.15
N ARG A 152 1.04 2.78 -4.87
CA ARG A 152 0.16 3.18 -3.76
C ARG A 152 -0.36 4.61 -3.87
N ASP A 153 0.48 5.56 -4.24
CA ASP A 153 0.06 6.95 -4.47
C ASP A 153 -0.91 7.08 -5.65
N ARG A 154 -0.70 6.29 -6.71
CA ARG A 154 -1.50 6.33 -7.96
C ARG A 154 -2.84 5.58 -7.85
N TYR A 155 -2.86 4.43 -7.20
CA TYR A 155 -4.01 3.54 -7.17
C TYR A 155 -4.73 3.49 -5.82
N GLY A 156 -4.10 3.97 -4.74
CA GLY A 156 -4.74 3.97 -3.42
C GLY A 156 -5.96 4.88 -3.36
N THR A 157 -6.94 4.51 -2.54
CA THR A 157 -8.24 5.20 -2.42
C THR A 157 -8.47 5.88 -1.07
N ASP A 158 -7.76 5.44 -0.04
CA ASP A 158 -7.93 5.82 1.37
C ASP A 158 -6.67 6.46 2.00
N ASN A 159 -5.60 6.68 1.23
CA ASN A 159 -4.35 7.29 1.69
C ASN A 159 -4.54 8.54 2.56
N ALA A 160 -5.47 9.43 2.18
CA ALA A 160 -5.76 10.65 2.94
C ALA A 160 -6.33 10.36 4.34
N ALA A 161 -7.19 9.35 4.48
CA ALA A 161 -7.75 8.93 5.76
C ALA A 161 -6.67 8.34 6.69
N ALA A 162 -5.67 7.66 6.11
CA ALA A 162 -4.51 7.15 6.82
C ALA A 162 -3.45 8.22 7.16
N GLY A 163 -3.59 9.45 6.66
CA GLY A 163 -2.53 10.48 6.74
C GLY A 163 -1.28 10.11 5.94
N TRP A 164 -1.42 9.23 4.94
CA TRP A 164 -0.34 8.77 4.08
C TRP A 164 -0.25 9.63 2.80
N ALA A 165 0.96 10.00 2.39
CA ALA A 165 1.22 10.78 1.16
C ALA A 165 2.69 10.67 0.72
N LEU A 166 3.02 10.81 -0.56
CA LEU A 166 4.44 10.95 -0.92
C LEU A 166 5.03 12.27 -0.35
N PRO A 167 6.25 12.27 0.22
CA PRO A 167 6.86 13.46 0.79
C PRO A 167 7.16 14.51 -0.28
N GLU A 168 6.86 15.77 0.03
CA GLU A 168 7.18 16.90 -0.85
C GLU A 168 8.63 17.38 -0.70
N LYS A 169 9.25 17.04 0.43
CA LYS A 169 10.60 17.47 0.83
C LYS A 169 11.55 16.28 0.93
N VAL A 170 12.82 16.53 0.64
CA VAL A 170 13.92 15.59 0.85
C VAL A 170 14.60 15.94 2.17
N GLY A 171 14.39 15.07 3.16
CA GLY A 171 14.96 15.18 4.49
C GLY A 171 16.47 14.95 4.51
N LYS A 172 17.11 15.37 5.62
CA LYS A 172 18.55 15.19 5.82
C LYS A 172 18.93 13.69 5.78
N GLY A 173 19.92 13.36 4.95
CA GLY A 173 20.42 11.98 4.80
C GLY A 173 19.60 11.10 3.86
N GLN A 174 18.49 11.60 3.30
CA GLN A 174 17.72 10.88 2.30
C GLN A 174 18.38 10.94 0.92
N SER A 175 18.23 9.87 0.15
CA SER A 175 18.74 9.72 -1.21
C SER A 175 17.71 8.98 -2.07
N VAL A 176 17.99 8.84 -3.37
CA VAL A 176 17.15 8.03 -4.27
C VAL A 176 17.05 6.56 -3.82
N GLU A 177 18.04 6.08 -3.06
CA GLU A 177 18.09 4.71 -2.56
C GLU A 177 17.43 4.54 -1.18
N SER A 178 16.77 5.57 -0.65
CA SER A 178 16.03 5.47 0.62
C SER A 178 14.84 4.51 0.56
N GLY A 179 14.40 4.11 -0.64
CA GLY A 179 13.24 3.25 -0.84
C GLY A 179 11.93 3.94 -0.50
N TYR A 180 10.85 3.16 -0.52
CA TYR A 180 9.52 3.55 -0.04
C TYR A 180 9.09 4.94 -0.56
N ARG A 181 8.41 5.74 0.27
CA ARG A 181 7.84 7.04 -0.06
C ARG A 181 8.85 8.01 -0.65
N VAL A 182 10.12 7.97 -0.22
CA VAL A 182 11.15 8.90 -0.74
C VAL A 182 11.44 8.59 -2.21
N THR A 183 11.70 7.32 -2.52
CA THR A 183 11.91 6.89 -3.91
C THR A 183 10.61 7.01 -4.72
N GLY A 184 9.45 6.68 -4.14
CA GLY A 184 8.14 6.81 -4.79
C GLY A 184 7.84 8.26 -5.21
N ALA A 185 8.15 9.24 -4.36
CA ALA A 185 8.02 10.67 -4.68
C ALA A 185 8.91 11.09 -5.86
N PHE A 186 10.15 10.59 -5.88
CA PHE A 186 11.06 10.81 -7.00
C PHE A 186 10.57 10.16 -8.29
N LEU A 187 10.09 8.92 -8.23
CA LEU A 187 9.52 8.21 -9.39
C LEU A 187 8.30 8.94 -9.95
N LYS A 188 7.41 9.45 -9.09
CA LYS A 188 6.26 10.27 -9.51
C LYS A 188 6.68 11.51 -10.26
N TRP A 189 7.67 12.23 -9.76
CA TRP A 189 8.21 13.41 -10.44
C TRP A 189 8.89 13.04 -11.77
N ALA A 190 9.70 11.98 -11.78
CA ALA A 190 10.44 11.56 -12.97
C ALA A 190 9.51 11.05 -14.07
N GLU A 191 8.47 10.28 -13.73
CA GLU A 191 7.42 9.84 -14.65
C GLU A 191 6.70 11.03 -15.30
N ALA A 192 6.39 12.08 -14.53
CA ALA A 192 5.72 13.26 -15.07
C ALA A 192 6.57 14.01 -16.11
N GLY A 193 7.91 14.03 -15.94
CA GLY A 193 8.84 14.59 -16.92
C GLY A 193 9.19 13.63 -18.07
N HIS A 194 9.06 12.33 -17.83
CA HIS A 194 9.46 11.27 -18.75
C HIS A 194 8.42 10.12 -18.73
N PRO A 195 7.25 10.30 -19.37
CA PRO A 195 6.19 9.29 -19.34
C PRO A 195 6.66 7.91 -19.81
N GLY A 196 6.17 6.86 -19.14
CA GLY A 196 6.52 5.46 -19.37
C GLY A 196 7.81 5.00 -18.69
N LEU A 197 8.48 5.87 -17.91
CA LEU A 197 9.72 5.53 -17.22
C LEU A 197 9.50 4.43 -16.20
N VAL A 198 8.51 4.58 -15.31
CA VAL A 198 8.29 3.63 -14.22
C VAL A 198 7.91 2.25 -14.77
N LEU A 199 7.06 2.22 -15.80
CA LEU A 199 6.70 0.99 -16.50
C LEU A 199 7.93 0.31 -17.16
N ALA A 200 8.81 1.09 -17.79
CA ALA A 200 10.03 0.55 -18.39
C ALA A 200 10.99 -0.03 -17.34
N LEU A 201 11.14 0.64 -16.19
CA LEU A 201 11.96 0.18 -15.07
C LEU A 201 11.39 -1.11 -14.47
N ASP A 202 10.10 -1.14 -14.15
CA ASP A 202 9.40 -2.31 -13.61
C ASP A 202 9.53 -3.53 -14.55
N LYS A 203 9.29 -3.35 -15.86
CA LYS A 203 9.47 -4.41 -16.85
C LYS A 203 10.91 -4.91 -16.91
N ALA A 204 11.90 -4.01 -16.85
CA ALA A 204 13.30 -4.39 -16.88
C ALA A 204 13.73 -5.16 -15.63
N LEU A 205 13.23 -4.78 -14.45
CA LEU A 205 13.45 -5.51 -13.20
C LEU A 205 12.89 -6.92 -13.28
N ARG A 206 11.64 -7.05 -13.74
CA ARG A 206 10.97 -8.36 -13.92
C ARG A 206 11.72 -9.28 -14.87
N ASN A 207 12.28 -8.73 -15.94
CA ASN A 207 13.04 -9.51 -16.93
C ASN A 207 14.51 -9.75 -16.54
N GLY A 208 14.98 -9.24 -15.40
CA GLY A 208 16.38 -9.32 -14.98
C GLY A 208 17.33 -8.51 -15.88
N GLN A 209 16.82 -7.48 -16.56
CA GLN A 209 17.53 -6.63 -17.52
C GLN A 209 17.78 -5.21 -17.00
N TYR A 210 17.41 -4.92 -15.75
CA TYR A 210 17.61 -3.61 -15.16
C TYR A 210 19.10 -3.25 -15.07
N THR A 211 19.43 -2.05 -15.55
CA THR A 211 20.73 -1.42 -15.37
C THR A 211 20.54 0.09 -15.20
N LEU A 212 21.52 0.76 -14.59
CA LEU A 212 21.50 2.22 -14.46
C LEU A 212 21.45 2.96 -15.81
N ALA A 213 21.84 2.32 -16.92
CA ALA A 213 21.79 2.90 -18.25
C ALA A 213 20.34 3.19 -18.72
N LEU A 214 19.34 2.47 -18.22
CA LEU A 214 17.94 2.68 -18.56
C LEU A 214 17.47 4.10 -18.23
N TRP A 215 17.94 4.66 -17.12
CA TRP A 215 17.64 6.05 -16.75
C TRP A 215 18.12 7.03 -17.80
N GLN A 216 19.37 6.88 -18.26
CA GLN A 216 19.95 7.72 -19.31
C GLN A 216 19.24 7.54 -20.65
N GLN A 217 18.88 6.30 -21.01
CA GLN A 217 18.19 6.00 -22.26
C GLN A 217 16.79 6.61 -22.30
N HIS A 218 16.05 6.55 -21.19
CA HIS A 218 14.66 6.99 -21.14
C HIS A 218 14.51 8.49 -20.83
N THR A 219 15.43 9.06 -20.04
CA THR A 219 15.33 10.45 -19.58
C THR A 219 16.33 11.40 -20.22
N GLY A 220 17.35 10.87 -20.91
CA GLY A 220 18.50 11.65 -21.37
C GLY A 220 19.47 12.04 -20.26
N LYS A 221 19.27 11.59 -19.02
CA LYS A 221 20.14 11.84 -17.86
C LYS A 221 20.37 10.59 -17.03
N GLY A 222 21.59 10.42 -16.53
CA GLY A 222 21.90 9.37 -15.54
C GLY A 222 21.20 9.62 -14.21
N LEU A 223 20.91 8.54 -13.47
CA LEU A 223 20.21 8.58 -12.18
C LEU A 223 20.77 9.63 -11.18
N PRO A 224 22.10 9.80 -11.00
CA PRO A 224 22.62 10.81 -10.07
C PRO A 224 22.26 12.25 -10.47
N ALA A 225 22.30 12.57 -11.76
CA ALA A 225 21.96 13.90 -12.26
C ALA A 225 20.45 14.16 -12.14
N LEU A 226 19.63 13.15 -12.44
CA LEU A 226 18.18 13.22 -12.34
C LEU A 226 17.73 13.38 -10.88
N TRP A 227 18.33 12.64 -9.94
CA TRP A 227 18.08 12.82 -8.52
C TRP A 227 18.49 14.20 -8.02
N ALA A 228 19.65 14.72 -8.44
CA ALA A 228 20.10 16.06 -8.03
C ALA A 228 19.11 17.16 -8.47
N GLU A 229 18.53 17.03 -9.66
CA GLU A 229 17.50 17.94 -10.18
C GLU A 229 16.20 17.87 -9.37
N TYR A 230 15.77 16.65 -9.01
CA TYR A 230 14.63 16.46 -8.11
C TYR A 230 14.86 17.03 -6.71
N ALA A 231 16.00 16.68 -6.10
CA ALA A 231 16.26 16.94 -4.69
C ALA A 231 16.64 18.40 -4.41
N LYS A 232 17.36 19.08 -5.31
CA LYS A 232 17.84 20.46 -5.08
C LYS A 232 16.74 21.46 -4.66
N PRO A 233 15.58 21.56 -5.34
CA PRO A 233 14.51 22.48 -4.91
C PRO A 233 13.68 21.96 -3.72
N ARG A 234 13.88 20.70 -3.32
CA ARG A 234 13.08 20.00 -2.30
C ARG A 234 13.84 19.74 -1.00
N SER A 235 15.14 20.00 -0.97
CA SER A 235 15.97 19.83 0.21
C SER A 235 16.12 21.16 0.94
N ASP A 236 16.04 21.10 2.27
CA ASP A 236 16.37 22.23 3.15
C ASP A 236 17.90 22.34 3.38
N ALA A 237 18.70 21.51 2.70
CA ALA A 237 20.15 21.58 2.76
C ALA A 237 20.67 22.86 2.07
N PRO A 238 21.66 23.55 2.67
CA PRO A 238 22.32 24.67 2.01
C PRO A 238 22.90 24.25 0.66
N PRO A 239 22.95 25.13 -0.35
CA PRO A 239 23.64 24.84 -1.60
C PRO A 239 25.08 24.38 -1.30
N PRO A 240 25.63 23.44 -2.08
CA PRO A 240 27.01 23.01 -1.90
C PRO A 240 27.94 24.24 -1.97
N ALA A 241 28.85 24.36 -1.01
CA ALA A 241 29.83 25.44 -0.99
C ALA A 241 30.60 25.45 -2.32
N PRO A 242 30.90 26.63 -2.90
CA PRO A 242 31.65 26.69 -4.14
C PRO A 242 32.95 25.89 -3.99
N ALA A 243 33.22 25.02 -4.96
CA ALA A 243 34.44 24.22 -4.98
C ALA A 243 35.62 25.19 -4.78
N ARG A 244 36.38 25.01 -3.69
CA ARG A 244 37.62 25.75 -3.49
C ARG A 244 38.55 25.31 -4.61
N GLY A 245 38.59 26.09 -5.68
CA GLY A 245 39.56 25.93 -6.75
C GLY A 245 40.94 25.89 -6.12
N GLY A 246 41.58 24.73 -6.22
CA GLY A 246 42.96 24.55 -5.78
C GLY A 246 43.80 25.64 -6.43
N LYS A 247 44.38 26.51 -5.61
CA LYS A 247 45.51 27.30 -6.07
C LYS A 247 46.67 26.33 -6.24
N ARG A 248 47.21 26.38 -7.45
CA ARG A 248 48.44 25.78 -7.99
C ARG A 248 49.51 25.45 -6.96
#